data_AF-A0A536DW53-F1
#
_entry.id   AF-A0A536DW53-F1
#
_cell.length_a   1.000
_cell.length_b   1.000
_cell.length_c   1.000
_cell.angle_alpha   90.00
_cell.angle_beta   90.00
_cell.angle_gamma   90.00
#
_symmetry.space_group_name_H-M   'P 1'
#
loop_
_entity.id
_entity.type
_entity.pdbx_description
1 polymer ?
#
loop_
_entity_poly.entity_id
_entity_poly.type
_entity_poly.pdbx_seq_one_letter_code
_entity_poly.pdbx_strand_id
1 'polypeptide(L)'
;MSVDAEGYGFPEHQRTLSRLMDDIRILSPAGVERAAQGWDRHARLQGLQGIHEAEKAALHEIEKADRGPAWDEVRRNLFGLTESGQALVSWKAEHGEVGHKAEDAAFMAALGLVAGNLISPEQAKTLLRPLSEALPWLLPEENQPVA
;
A
#
# COMPACT_ATOMS: atom_id res chain seq x y z
N MET A 1 -31.05 -17.32 -2.01
CA MET A 1 -30.50 -16.61 -3.19
C MET A 1 -29.00 -16.73 -3.11
N SER A 2 -28.47 -17.66 -3.88
CA SER A 2 -27.05 -17.92 -4.09
C SER A 2 -26.41 -16.68 -4.71
N VAL A 3 -25.36 -16.16 -4.08
CA VAL A 3 -24.48 -15.18 -4.72
C VAL A 3 -23.31 -15.95 -5.31
N ASP A 4 -23.57 -16.54 -6.47
CA ASP A 4 -22.52 -16.84 -7.43
C ASP A 4 -21.97 -15.50 -7.95
N ALA A 5 -20.75 -15.17 -7.54
CA ALA A 5 -19.94 -14.16 -8.20
C ALA A 5 -18.47 -14.57 -8.08
N GLU A 6 -18.16 -15.67 -8.76
CA GLU A 6 -16.82 -16.02 -9.19
C GLU A 6 -16.31 -14.92 -10.13
N GLY A 7 -15.76 -13.87 -9.54
CA GLY A 7 -15.08 -12.75 -10.19
C GLY A 7 -13.80 -12.39 -9.44
N TYR A 8 -13.16 -13.38 -8.82
CA TYR A 8 -11.89 -13.18 -8.10
C TYR A 8 -10.76 -13.02 -9.10
N GLY A 9 -10.41 -11.76 -9.36
CA GLY A 9 -9.17 -11.39 -10.01
C GLY A 9 -9.35 -10.12 -10.82
N PHE A 10 -8.73 -9.04 -10.35
CA PHE A 10 -8.46 -7.77 -11.05
C PHE A 10 -9.39 -6.54 -10.87
N PRO A 11 -10.72 -6.53 -11.06
CA PRO A 11 -11.45 -5.26 -11.17
C PRO A 11 -11.63 -4.53 -9.82
N GLU A 12 -11.89 -5.26 -8.73
CA GLU A 12 -12.00 -4.65 -7.40
C GLU A 12 -10.65 -4.15 -6.91
N HIS A 13 -9.58 -4.90 -7.12
CA HIS A 13 -8.23 -4.50 -6.72
C HIS A 13 -7.75 -3.29 -7.53
N GLN A 14 -8.09 -3.21 -8.82
CA GLN A 14 -7.79 -2.06 -9.65
C GLN A 14 -8.52 -0.80 -9.17
N ARG A 15 -9.80 -0.91 -8.77
CA ARG A 15 -10.52 0.22 -8.14
C ARG A 15 -9.90 0.66 -6.83
N THR A 16 -9.50 -0.30 -5.98
CA THR A 16 -8.85 -0.02 -4.70
C THR A 16 -7.48 0.63 -4.88
N LEU A 17 -6.74 0.21 -5.89
CA LEU A 17 -5.44 0.76 -6.24
C LEU A 17 -5.55 2.16 -6.87
N SER A 18 -6.51 2.38 -7.76
CA SER A 18 -6.80 3.72 -8.29
C SER A 18 -7.20 4.68 -7.17
N ARG A 19 -8.03 4.23 -6.22
CA ARG A 19 -8.36 5.01 -5.02
C ARG A 19 -7.12 5.32 -4.19
N LEU A 20 -6.25 4.33 -3.94
CA LEU A 20 -5.00 4.53 -3.21
C LEU A 20 -4.15 5.62 -3.87
N MET A 21 -4.01 5.57 -5.19
CA MET A 21 -3.24 6.55 -5.93
C MET A 21 -3.85 7.95 -5.88
N ASP A 22 -5.17 8.07 -5.91
CA ASP A 22 -5.87 9.36 -5.77
C ASP A 22 -5.70 9.94 -4.37
N ASP A 23 -5.92 9.12 -3.33
CA ASP A 23 -5.81 9.52 -1.92
C ASP A 23 -4.38 9.94 -1.55
N ILE A 24 -3.36 9.25 -2.09
CA ILE A 24 -1.94 9.59 -1.90
C ILE A 24 -1.63 10.96 -2.54
N ARG A 25 -2.15 11.26 -3.73
CA ARG A 25 -1.91 12.55 -4.42
C ARG A 25 -2.42 13.75 -3.64
N ILE A 26 -3.53 13.60 -2.93
CA ILE A 26 -4.17 14.69 -2.17
C ILE A 26 -3.83 14.65 -0.68
N LEU A 27 -2.87 13.79 -0.28
CA LEU A 27 -2.55 13.60 1.12
C LEU A 27 -1.94 14.88 1.71
N SER A 28 -2.61 15.44 2.73
CA SER A 28 -2.10 16.60 3.46
C SER A 28 -0.77 16.28 4.18
N PRO A 29 0.05 17.29 4.56
CA PRO A 29 1.26 17.09 5.36
C PRO A 29 1.02 16.26 6.64
N ALA A 30 -0.09 16.51 7.33
CA ALA A 30 -0.48 15.74 8.52
C ALA A 30 -0.83 14.26 8.21
N GLY A 31 -1.24 13.96 6.98
CA GLY A 31 -1.43 12.59 6.49
C GLY A 31 -0.09 11.91 6.19
N VAL A 32 0.87 12.63 5.59
CA VAL A 32 2.24 12.16 5.38
C VAL A 32 2.91 11.84 6.71
N GLU A 33 2.77 12.72 7.71
CA GLU A 33 3.28 12.49 9.06
C GLU A 33 2.65 11.25 9.72
N ARG A 34 1.34 11.04 9.54
CA ARG A 34 0.65 9.83 10.05
C ARG A 34 1.13 8.55 9.36
N ALA A 35 1.37 8.59 8.05
CA ALA A 35 1.93 7.45 7.32
C ALA A 35 3.35 7.12 7.82
N ALA A 36 4.18 8.15 8.03
CA ALA A 36 5.53 8.01 8.57
C ALA A 36 5.53 7.47 10.02
N GLN A 37 4.58 7.92 10.84
CA GLN A 37 4.39 7.41 12.19
C GLN A 37 3.92 5.96 12.18
N GLY A 38 3.00 5.60 11.29
CA GLY A 38 2.57 4.21 11.08
C GLY A 38 3.73 3.32 10.65
N TRP A 39 4.60 3.80 9.75
CA TRP A 39 5.84 3.12 9.41
C TRP A 39 6.72 2.88 10.63
N ASP A 40 7.06 3.93 11.39
CA ASP A 40 7.91 3.80 12.58
C ASP A 40 7.30 2.84 13.61
N ARG A 41 6.00 2.98 13.87
CA ARG A 41 5.25 2.16 14.82
C ARG A 41 5.25 0.69 14.42
N HIS A 42 4.90 0.37 13.18
CA HIS A 42 4.76 -1.02 12.75
C HIS A 42 6.09 -1.67 12.38
N ALA A 43 7.04 -0.93 11.80
CA ALA A 43 8.40 -1.39 11.58
C ALA A 43 9.13 -1.69 12.91
N ARG A 44 8.83 -0.93 13.98
CA ARG A 44 9.39 -1.14 15.31
C ARG A 44 8.68 -2.21 16.13
N LEU A 45 7.35 -2.30 16.06
CA LEU A 45 6.54 -3.23 16.89
C LEU A 45 6.47 -4.65 16.34
N GLN A 46 6.34 -4.82 15.02
CA GLN A 46 6.29 -6.15 14.38
C GLN A 46 7.69 -6.63 13.95
N GLY A 47 8.68 -5.72 14.03
CA GLY A 47 10.01 -5.91 13.48
C GLY A 47 10.01 -5.76 11.96
N LEU A 48 10.96 -4.98 11.43
CA LEU A 48 11.23 -4.86 9.99
C LEU A 48 11.26 -6.22 9.28
N GLN A 49 11.70 -7.26 9.97
CA GLN A 49 11.74 -8.62 9.46
C GLN A 49 10.37 -9.17 9.05
N GLY A 50 9.30 -8.90 9.80
CA GLY A 50 7.94 -9.35 9.44
C GLY A 50 7.41 -8.66 8.18
N ILE A 51 7.71 -7.36 8.03
CA ILE A 51 7.37 -6.58 6.83
C ILE A 51 8.16 -7.11 5.63
N HIS A 52 9.47 -7.35 5.77
CA HIS A 52 10.31 -7.87 4.69
C HIS A 52 9.94 -9.29 4.26
N GLU A 53 9.54 -10.16 5.18
CA GLU A 53 9.06 -11.51 4.81
C GLU A 53 7.73 -11.43 4.05
N ALA A 54 6.82 -10.56 4.47
CA ALA A 54 5.55 -10.32 3.75
C ALA A 54 5.80 -9.67 2.38
N GLU A 55 6.71 -8.71 2.28
CA GLU A 55 7.17 -8.08 1.04
C GLU A 55 7.74 -9.13 0.07
N LYS A 56 8.66 -9.97 0.55
CA LYS A 56 9.29 -11.01 -0.26
C LYS A 56 8.26 -12.04 -0.75
N ALA A 57 7.33 -12.45 0.11
CA ALA A 57 6.24 -13.35 -0.28
C ALA A 57 5.34 -12.73 -1.35
N ALA A 58 4.99 -11.44 -1.19
CA ALA A 58 4.18 -10.70 -2.15
C ALA A 58 4.88 -10.60 -3.52
N LEU A 59 6.15 -10.21 -3.55
CA LEU A 59 6.92 -10.13 -4.80
C LEU A 59 7.06 -11.51 -5.47
N HIS A 60 7.33 -12.55 -4.69
CA HIS A 60 7.45 -13.91 -5.20
C HIS A 60 6.16 -14.40 -5.86
N GLU A 61 5.02 -14.21 -5.20
CA GLU A 61 3.73 -14.65 -5.75
C GLU A 61 3.26 -13.75 -6.92
N ILE A 62 3.57 -12.45 -6.91
CA ILE A 62 3.33 -11.56 -8.06
C ILE A 62 4.11 -12.03 -9.29
N GLU A 63 5.38 -12.40 -9.12
CA GLU A 63 6.23 -12.93 -10.21
C GLU A 63 5.65 -14.25 -10.73
N LYS A 64 5.32 -15.18 -9.83
CA LYS A 64 4.73 -16.48 -10.18
C LYS A 64 3.36 -16.38 -10.86
N ALA A 65 2.58 -15.36 -10.52
CA ALA A 65 1.26 -15.10 -11.09
C ALA A 65 1.31 -14.25 -12.38
N ASP A 66 2.50 -14.00 -12.95
CA ASP A 66 2.72 -13.14 -14.13
C ASP A 66 2.17 -11.70 -13.96
N ARG A 67 2.04 -11.24 -12.71
CA ARG A 67 1.57 -9.88 -12.37
C ARG A 67 2.69 -8.84 -12.30
N GLY A 68 3.93 -9.24 -12.60
CA GLY A 68 5.10 -8.37 -12.64
C GLY A 68 4.87 -7.06 -13.44
N PRO A 69 4.31 -7.10 -14.67
CA PRO A 69 4.04 -5.91 -15.46
C PRO A 69 3.04 -4.94 -14.80
N ALA A 70 2.02 -5.47 -14.13
CA ALA A 70 1.03 -4.67 -13.40
C ALA A 70 1.65 -4.02 -12.16
N TRP A 71 2.48 -4.76 -11.43
CA TRP A 71 3.27 -4.21 -10.32
C TRP A 71 4.23 -3.11 -10.78
N ASP A 72 4.91 -3.32 -11.90
CA ASP A 72 5.80 -2.34 -12.50
C ASP A 72 5.08 -1.06 -12.92
N GLU A 73 3.87 -1.16 -13.47
CA GLU A 73 3.03 0.00 -13.78
C GLU A 73 2.64 0.78 -12.53
N VAL A 74 2.26 0.09 -11.46
CA VAL A 74 1.94 0.72 -10.17
C VAL A 74 3.15 1.43 -9.60
N ARG A 75 4.32 0.77 -9.60
CA ARG A 75 5.58 1.36 -9.12
C ARG A 75 5.95 2.61 -9.94
N ARG A 76 5.81 2.54 -11.27
CA ARG A 76 6.03 3.70 -12.15
C ARG A 76 5.03 4.82 -11.90
N ASN A 77 3.77 4.51 -11.62
CA ASN A 77 2.81 5.57 -11.36
C ASN A 77 3.01 6.18 -9.97
N LEU A 78 3.37 5.38 -8.96
CA LEU A 78 3.54 5.82 -7.58
C LEU A 78 4.83 6.63 -7.37
N PHE A 79 5.95 6.17 -7.94
CA PHE A 79 7.29 6.78 -7.76
C PHE A 79 7.85 7.42 -9.03
N GLY A 80 7.26 7.15 -10.18
CA GLY A 80 7.70 7.74 -11.44
C GLY A 80 7.18 9.17 -11.60
N LEU A 81 8.00 9.95 -12.28
CA LEU A 81 7.61 11.21 -12.88
C LEU A 81 6.39 10.94 -13.76
N THR A 82 5.25 11.54 -13.42
CA THR A 82 4.15 11.66 -14.38
C THR A 82 4.66 12.34 -15.66
N GLU A 83 3.90 12.29 -16.76
CA GLU A 83 4.24 13.03 -17.99
C GLU A 83 4.45 14.55 -17.75
N SER A 84 4.03 15.06 -16.58
CA SER A 84 4.26 16.45 -16.12
C SER A 84 5.60 16.67 -15.40
N GLY A 85 6.47 15.67 -15.28
CA GLY A 85 7.79 15.80 -14.66
C GLY A 85 7.77 15.95 -13.13
N GLN A 86 6.68 15.56 -12.47
CA GLN A 86 6.58 15.50 -11.01
C GLN A 86 6.14 14.09 -10.59
N ALA A 87 6.86 13.48 -9.64
CA ALA A 87 6.43 12.22 -9.03
C ALA A 87 5.15 12.48 -8.22
N LEU A 88 4.22 11.53 -8.21
CA LEU A 88 3.00 11.64 -7.38
C LEU A 88 3.32 11.76 -5.90
N VAL A 89 4.48 11.23 -5.50
CA VAL A 89 5.03 11.31 -4.16
C VAL A 89 6.46 11.83 -4.29
N SER A 90 6.66 13.09 -3.95
CA SER A 90 7.99 13.66 -3.67
C SER A 90 8.05 14.11 -2.22
N TRP A 91 7.38 13.37 -1.33
CA TRP A 91 7.35 13.71 0.09
C TRP A 91 8.75 13.70 0.68
N LYS A 92 9.66 12.85 0.20
CA LYS A 92 11.07 12.93 0.63
C LYS A 92 11.72 14.27 0.28
N ALA A 93 11.44 14.83 -0.89
CA ALA A 93 11.96 16.14 -1.28
C ALA A 93 11.30 17.28 -0.48
N GLU A 94 10.04 17.12 -0.08
CA GLU A 94 9.25 18.13 0.64
C GLU A 94 9.42 18.07 2.17
N HIS A 95 9.61 16.87 2.73
CA HIS A 95 9.54 16.57 4.17
C HIS A 95 10.75 15.79 4.70
N GLY A 96 11.77 15.52 3.88
CA GLY A 96 12.99 14.81 4.29
C GLY A 96 12.72 13.37 4.73
N GLU A 97 13.32 12.96 5.86
CA GLU A 97 13.20 11.59 6.37
C GLU A 97 11.76 11.18 6.74
N VAL A 98 10.90 12.15 7.11
CA VAL A 98 9.48 11.87 7.36
C VAL A 98 8.80 11.45 6.06
N GLY A 99 9.07 12.17 4.97
CA GLY A 99 8.54 11.83 3.65
C GLY A 99 9.05 10.49 3.14
N HIS A 100 10.31 10.16 3.39
CA HIS A 100 10.89 8.86 3.02
C HIS A 100 10.16 7.69 3.71
N LYS A 101 9.87 7.81 5.01
CA LYS A 101 9.09 6.80 5.75
C LYS A 101 7.65 6.68 5.25
N ALA A 102 7.03 7.79 4.86
CA ALA A 102 5.70 7.80 4.29
C ALA A 102 5.66 7.16 2.89
N GLU A 103 6.71 7.37 2.09
CA GLU A 103 6.92 6.69 0.81
C GLU A 103 7.06 5.17 0.98
N ASP A 104 7.82 4.71 1.98
CA ASP A 104 7.93 3.29 2.31
C ASP A 104 6.58 2.69 2.72
N ALA A 105 5.79 3.40 3.53
CA ALA A 105 4.45 2.97 3.90
C ALA A 105 3.52 2.89 2.68
N ALA A 106 3.60 3.87 1.77
CA ALA A 106 2.85 3.89 0.51
C ALA A 106 3.23 2.72 -0.41
N PHE A 107 4.53 2.43 -0.51
CA PHE A 107 5.05 1.30 -1.28
C PHE A 107 4.47 -0.03 -0.78
N MET A 108 4.56 -0.29 0.53
CA MET A 108 4.10 -1.55 1.11
C MET A 108 2.59 -1.73 0.95
N ALA A 109 1.81 -0.67 1.14
CA ALA A 109 0.37 -0.75 0.95
C ALA A 109 0.00 -1.07 -0.52
N ALA A 110 0.67 -0.44 -1.49
CA ALA A 110 0.46 -0.73 -2.90
C ALA A 110 0.83 -2.18 -3.23
N LEU A 111 1.94 -2.68 -2.71
CA LEU A 111 2.36 -4.07 -2.88
C LEU A 111 1.32 -5.05 -2.31
N GLY A 112 0.80 -4.77 -1.11
CA GLY A 112 -0.26 -5.58 -0.48
C GLY A 112 -1.54 -5.62 -1.31
N LEU A 113 -1.94 -4.51 -1.94
CA LEU A 113 -3.12 -4.47 -2.83
C LEU A 113 -2.91 -5.23 -4.14
N VAL A 114 -1.71 -5.16 -4.73
CA VAL A 114 -1.39 -5.85 -5.99
C VAL A 114 -1.26 -7.36 -5.78
N ALA A 115 -0.62 -7.76 -4.68
CA ALA A 115 -0.60 -9.14 -4.24
C ALA A 115 -2.02 -9.63 -3.95
N GLY A 116 -2.83 -8.84 -3.24
CA GLY A 116 -4.24 -9.14 -3.01
C GLY A 116 -4.42 -10.52 -2.36
N ASN A 117 -5.14 -11.41 -3.04
CA ASN A 117 -5.38 -12.78 -2.60
C ASN A 117 -4.21 -13.77 -2.85
N LEU A 118 -3.08 -13.31 -3.39
CA LEU A 118 -1.90 -14.14 -3.63
C LEU A 118 -1.10 -14.40 -2.34
N ILE A 119 -1.22 -13.52 -1.35
CA ILE A 119 -0.58 -13.64 -0.05
C ILE A 119 -1.60 -13.93 1.05
N SER A 120 -1.11 -14.42 2.19
CA SER A 120 -1.98 -14.67 3.34
C SER A 120 -2.61 -13.36 3.84
N PRO A 121 -3.84 -13.38 4.38
CA PRO A 121 -4.50 -12.18 4.88
C PRO A 121 -3.68 -11.47 5.97
N GLU A 122 -2.92 -12.21 6.78
CA GLU A 122 -2.01 -11.61 7.78
C GLU A 122 -0.82 -10.88 7.14
N GLN A 123 -0.27 -11.40 6.04
CA GLN A 123 0.80 -10.74 5.28
C GLN A 123 0.27 -9.47 4.60
N ALA A 124 -0.93 -9.54 4.00
CA ALA A 124 -1.59 -8.36 3.45
C ALA A 124 -1.85 -7.29 4.52
N LYS A 125 -2.39 -7.69 5.69
CA LYS A 125 -2.58 -6.78 6.83
C LYS A 125 -1.26 -6.15 7.26
N THR A 126 -0.18 -6.94 7.36
CA THR A 126 1.16 -6.45 7.72
C THR A 126 1.67 -5.36 6.78
N LEU A 127 1.46 -5.51 5.47
CA LEU A 127 1.88 -4.55 4.46
C LEU A 127 1.01 -3.29 4.43
N LEU A 128 -0.30 -3.42 4.67
CA LEU A 128 -1.26 -2.31 4.62
C LEU A 128 -1.28 -1.46 5.89
N ARG A 129 -0.88 -2.03 7.03
CA ARG A 129 -1.03 -1.42 8.36
C ARG A 129 -0.31 -0.07 8.51
N PRO A 130 0.94 0.12 8.04
CA PRO A 130 1.63 1.40 8.13
C PRO A 130 0.86 2.57 7.50
N LEU A 131 0.30 2.37 6.31
CA LEU A 131 -0.44 3.41 5.62
C LEU A 131 -1.88 3.57 6.13
N SER A 132 -2.43 2.53 6.78
CA SER A 132 -3.79 2.59 7.33
C SER A 132 -3.98 3.68 8.39
N GLU A 133 -2.90 4.09 9.08
CA GLU A 133 -2.91 5.22 10.03
C GLU A 133 -3.17 6.57 9.32
N ALA A 134 -2.78 6.69 8.04
CA ALA A 134 -3.10 7.83 7.19
C ALA A 134 -4.41 7.65 6.43
N LEU A 135 -4.67 6.43 5.95
CA LEU A 135 -5.81 6.03 5.11
C LEU A 135 -6.59 4.86 5.76
N PRO A 136 -7.53 5.16 6.67
CA PRO A 136 -8.18 4.14 7.51
C PRO A 136 -8.94 3.05 6.73
N TRP A 137 -9.37 3.36 5.51
CA TRP A 137 -10.11 2.44 4.65
C TRP A 137 -9.29 1.23 4.18
N LEU A 138 -7.96 1.27 4.29
CA LEU A 138 -7.09 0.14 3.95
C LEU A 138 -7.29 -1.06 4.89
N LEU A 139 -7.61 -0.77 6.16
CA LEU A 139 -7.89 -1.77 7.19
C LEU A 139 -9.11 -1.34 8.01
N PRO A 140 -10.32 -1.41 7.40
CA PRO A 140 -11.53 -0.92 8.05
C PRO A 140 -11.87 -1.75 9.28
N GLU A 141 -11.53 -3.04 9.30
CA GLU A 141 -11.76 -3.92 10.46
C GLU A 141 -10.92 -3.53 11.68
N GLU A 142 -9.71 -2.97 11.48
CA GLU A 142 -8.85 -2.54 12.58
C GLU A 142 -9.12 -1.08 13.01
N ASN A 143 -9.67 -0.28 12.11
CA ASN A 143 -9.93 1.15 12.32
C ASN A 143 -11.41 1.49 12.58
N GLN A 144 -12.28 0.49 12.67
CA GLN A 144 -13.66 0.69 13.11
C GLN A 144 -13.68 0.97 14.62
N PRO A 145 -14.32 2.07 15.08
CA PRO A 145 -14.63 2.20 16.48
C PRO A 145 -15.55 1.04 16.86
N VAL A 146 -15.11 0.22 17.80
CA VAL A 146 -15.98 -0.74 18.50
C VAL A 146 -17.21 0.02 19.00
N ALA A 147 -18.38 -0.40 18.51
CA ALA A 147 -19.68 0.17 18.86
C ALA A 147 -20.02 -0.06 20.35
#